data_AF-A0A2X0QSL3-F1
#
_entry.id   AF-A0A2X0QSL3-F1
#
_cell.length_a   1.000
_cell.length_b   1.000
_cell.length_c   1.000
_cell.angle_alpha   90.00
_cell.angle_beta   90.00
_cell.angle_gamma   90.00
#
_symmetry.space_group_name_H-M   'P 1'
#
loop_
_entity.id
_entity.type
_entity.pdbx_description
1 polymer ?
#
loop_
_entity_poly.entity_id
_entity_poly.type
_entity_poly.pdbx_seq_one_letter_code
_entity_poly.pdbx_strand_id
1 'polypeptide(L)'
;MNAKRQLTDSEKQIVRQQQVGQDGGLRCFISGEVITPEDEIEYDHIQPYSKDGDTSVANIRIVLKKYNRRKSNQSLYDVRDNLRLERLFESKKNHIKLQDILELKDVTHRNIHCTVASDTVAIDDGLEKRTFSLLDDAILGVPYFYGRVPISWLENDDQEGLQPRVIDYKRIISIRDHLKIHPQLAPSIARLVGNKLKLFDGQHKLAAQVLNNNLQADVKVYVSPEGEDAAKRLFDDLMITNLEAHSKLKQVPFYTSTLLDRLSVIYRELLEEFIGTKASESHTEENFVHFLSVTKQYNKTAAKDMLRSAIKTAALSGSELEQYVAEASKDASFPMTIDLLEKTIFPSMLYLDPATAKFTSAQDFRSEETQNFAEVAKLIVAETGLANWVQNIKGKSLTSEQLKARRIWHKGAVLTWAPYLKSILYFALQAMTSGEREKLLYRESITNRQKEIIQKCLNRLFSHPLWDEPEGEVDSLLVSARKQDELFAKKGLTERYVIYGEE
;
A
#
# COMPACT_ATOMS: atom_id res chain seq x y z
N MET A 1 11.53 -49.19 14.61
CA MET A 1 10.13 -49.65 14.51
C MET A 1 9.58 -49.18 13.17
N ASN A 2 9.08 -50.08 12.32
CA ASN A 2 8.50 -49.71 11.02
C ASN A 2 7.15 -49.02 11.29
N ALA A 3 7.11 -47.70 11.20
CA ALA A 3 5.87 -46.94 11.34
C ALA A 3 4.93 -47.32 10.19
N LYS A 4 3.76 -47.83 10.55
CA LYS A 4 2.68 -48.22 9.64
C LYS A 4 2.35 -47.03 8.73
N ARG A 5 2.36 -47.23 7.40
CA ARG A 5 2.11 -46.16 6.42
C ARG A 5 0.71 -46.21 5.79
N GLN A 6 0.01 -47.33 5.90
CA GLN A 6 -1.31 -47.53 5.31
C GLN A 6 -2.25 -48.28 6.27
N LEU A 7 -3.54 -48.01 6.16
CA LEU A 7 -4.58 -48.77 6.84
C LEU A 7 -4.79 -50.14 6.21
N THR A 8 -5.10 -51.13 7.05
CA THR A 8 -5.64 -52.42 6.63
C THR A 8 -7.07 -52.26 6.10
N ASP A 9 -7.57 -53.25 5.35
CA ASP A 9 -8.91 -53.16 4.77
C ASP A 9 -10.03 -53.17 5.83
N SER A 10 -9.81 -53.82 6.98
CA SER A 10 -10.72 -53.74 8.13
C SER A 10 -10.76 -52.32 8.74
N GLU A 11 -9.61 -51.67 8.87
CA GLU A 11 -9.53 -50.29 9.37
C GLU A 11 -10.17 -49.28 8.41
N LYS A 12 -10.02 -49.48 7.08
CA LYS A 12 -10.71 -48.65 6.08
C LYS A 12 -12.23 -48.74 6.21
N GLN A 13 -12.77 -49.93 6.51
CA GLN A 13 -14.21 -50.09 6.77
C GLN A 13 -14.66 -49.32 8.01
N ILE A 14 -13.85 -49.29 9.07
CA ILE A 14 -14.16 -48.51 10.28
C ILE A 14 -14.17 -47.01 9.97
N VAL A 15 -13.16 -46.49 9.25
CA VAL A 15 -13.15 -45.07 8.83
C VAL A 15 -14.38 -44.74 7.97
N ARG A 16 -14.79 -45.65 7.09
CA ARG A 16 -16.00 -45.49 6.28
C ARG A 16 -17.25 -45.36 7.15
N GLN A 17 -17.43 -46.25 8.12
CA GLN A 17 -18.57 -46.21 9.05
C GLN A 17 -18.62 -44.90 9.86
N GLN A 18 -17.45 -44.35 10.23
CA GLN A 18 -17.36 -43.08 10.95
C GLN A 18 -17.80 -41.85 10.13
N GLN A 19 -17.82 -41.95 8.80
CA GLN A 19 -18.11 -40.83 7.88
C GLN A 19 -19.43 -40.99 7.11
N VAL A 20 -20.22 -42.02 7.43
CA VAL A 20 -21.58 -42.15 6.93
C VAL A 20 -22.49 -41.24 7.75
N GLY A 21 -23.23 -40.38 7.06
CA GLY A 21 -24.23 -39.50 7.68
C GLY A 21 -25.44 -40.27 8.21
N GLN A 22 -26.31 -39.58 8.95
CA GLN A 22 -27.57 -40.16 9.46
C GLN A 22 -28.51 -40.62 8.34
N ASP A 23 -28.33 -40.08 7.13
CA ASP A 23 -29.02 -40.41 5.88
C ASP A 23 -28.43 -41.64 5.17
N GLY A 24 -27.38 -42.28 5.72
CA GLY A 24 -26.72 -43.44 5.12
C GLY A 24 -25.73 -43.09 4.00
N GLY A 25 -25.56 -41.81 3.66
CA GLY A 25 -24.63 -41.34 2.63
C GLY A 25 -23.20 -41.20 3.17
N LEU A 26 -22.20 -41.73 2.46
CA LEU A 26 -20.79 -41.49 2.78
C LEU A 26 -20.42 -40.05 2.37
N ARG A 27 -19.80 -39.27 3.27
CA ARG A 27 -19.45 -37.87 3.00
C ARG A 27 -17.95 -37.61 3.00
N CYS A 28 -17.52 -36.80 2.04
CA CYS A 28 -16.15 -36.28 1.95
C CYS A 28 -15.83 -35.42 3.16
N PHE A 29 -14.73 -35.69 3.85
CA PHE A 29 -14.36 -34.94 5.05
C PHE A 29 -14.03 -33.46 4.77
N ILE A 30 -13.43 -33.15 3.63
CA ILE A 30 -13.05 -31.78 3.24
C ILE A 30 -14.26 -30.97 2.75
N SER A 31 -15.08 -31.54 1.87
CA SER A 31 -16.14 -30.77 1.19
C SER A 31 -17.54 -30.96 1.75
N GLY A 32 -17.79 -32.04 2.50
CA GLY A 32 -19.12 -32.44 2.97
C GLY A 32 -20.03 -33.03 1.89
N GLU A 33 -19.56 -33.11 0.63
CA GLU A 33 -20.26 -33.72 -0.50
C GLU A 33 -20.50 -35.22 -0.25
N VAL A 34 -21.66 -35.71 -0.68
CA VAL A 34 -21.96 -37.14 -0.71
C VAL A 34 -21.10 -37.78 -1.79
N ILE A 35 -20.39 -38.84 -1.41
CA ILE A 35 -19.50 -39.61 -2.29
C ILE A 35 -20.34 -40.67 -3.00
N THR A 36 -20.34 -40.66 -4.33
CA THR A 36 -21.00 -41.68 -5.16
C THR A 36 -19.99 -42.74 -5.63
N PRO A 37 -20.44 -43.90 -6.17
CA PRO A 37 -19.54 -44.93 -6.68
C PRO A 37 -18.63 -44.46 -7.83
N GLU A 38 -19.03 -43.41 -8.55
CA GLU A 38 -18.27 -42.82 -9.66
C GLU A 38 -17.17 -41.85 -9.19
N ASP A 39 -17.18 -41.46 -7.91
CA ASP A 39 -16.20 -40.53 -7.34
C ASP A 39 -14.87 -41.21 -7.00
N GLU A 40 -13.77 -40.59 -7.41
CA GLU A 40 -12.44 -41.02 -6.97
C GLU A 40 -12.14 -40.53 -5.54
N ILE A 41 -11.91 -41.47 -4.62
CA ILE A 41 -11.61 -41.21 -3.21
C ILE A 41 -10.19 -41.58 -2.81
N GLU A 42 -9.69 -40.92 -1.78
CA GLU A 42 -8.42 -41.23 -1.12
C GLU A 42 -8.62 -41.27 0.41
N TYR A 43 -7.81 -42.10 1.08
CA TYR A 43 -7.71 -42.13 2.54
C TYR A 43 -6.47 -41.34 2.92
N ASP A 44 -6.64 -40.24 3.64
CA ASP A 44 -5.51 -39.36 3.98
C ASP A 44 -5.53 -38.94 5.44
N HIS A 45 -4.35 -38.61 5.96
CA HIS A 45 -4.15 -38.28 7.36
C HIS A 45 -4.68 -36.88 7.70
N ILE A 46 -5.43 -36.73 8.79
CA ILE A 46 -5.90 -35.44 9.32
C ILE A 46 -4.69 -34.55 9.63
N GLN A 47 -3.80 -35.05 10.49
CA GLN A 47 -2.46 -34.52 10.68
C GLN A 47 -1.53 -35.25 9.70
N PRO A 48 -0.85 -34.56 8.77
CA PRO A 48 -0.01 -35.21 7.78
C PRO A 48 1.08 -36.07 8.43
N TYR A 49 1.36 -37.23 7.83
CA TYR A 49 2.45 -38.11 8.28
C TYR A 49 3.82 -37.40 8.29
N SER A 50 4.03 -36.43 7.40
CA SER A 50 5.24 -35.59 7.37
C SER A 50 5.38 -34.62 8.55
N LYS A 51 4.32 -34.46 9.36
CA LYS A 51 4.27 -33.65 10.58
C LYS A 51 3.93 -34.53 11.80
N ASP A 52 4.54 -35.71 11.84
CA ASP A 52 4.40 -36.71 12.92
C ASP A 52 2.98 -37.23 13.15
N GLY A 53 2.11 -37.15 12.13
CA GLY A 53 0.78 -37.75 12.17
C GLY A 53 0.84 -39.29 12.16
N ASP A 54 0.17 -39.92 13.11
CA ASP A 54 0.12 -41.38 13.22
C ASP A 54 -0.83 -41.99 12.17
N THR A 55 -0.52 -43.20 11.67
CA THR A 55 -1.41 -43.93 10.77
C THR A 55 -2.40 -44.76 11.60
N SER A 56 -3.47 -44.11 12.05
CA SER A 56 -4.56 -44.73 12.80
C SER A 56 -5.93 -44.39 12.21
N VAL A 57 -6.95 -45.16 12.59
CA VAL A 57 -8.36 -44.87 12.25
C VAL A 57 -8.78 -43.48 12.75
N ALA A 58 -8.24 -43.02 13.88
CA ALA A 58 -8.55 -41.71 14.44
C ALA A 58 -8.01 -40.57 13.56
N ASN A 59 -6.81 -40.73 13.00
CA ASN A 59 -6.12 -39.72 12.21
C ASN A 59 -6.33 -39.88 10.70
N ILE A 60 -7.16 -40.79 10.18
CA ILE A 60 -7.38 -40.93 8.73
C ILE A 60 -8.84 -40.70 8.36
N ARG A 61 -9.07 -39.98 7.27
CA ARG A 61 -10.41 -39.70 6.73
C ARG A 61 -10.47 -39.92 5.22
N ILE A 62 -11.67 -40.25 4.74
CA ILE A 62 -12.01 -40.39 3.33
C ILE A 62 -12.30 -39.01 2.75
N VAL A 63 -11.64 -38.71 1.64
CA VAL A 63 -11.74 -37.44 0.93
C VAL A 63 -11.82 -37.68 -0.58
N LEU A 64 -12.49 -36.79 -1.31
CA LEU A 64 -12.46 -36.81 -2.77
C LEU A 64 -11.06 -36.40 -3.25
N LYS A 65 -10.53 -37.15 -4.22
CA LYS A 65 -9.17 -36.96 -4.76
C LYS A 65 -8.90 -35.54 -5.25
N LYS A 66 -9.91 -34.89 -5.85
CA LYS A 66 -9.83 -33.50 -6.35
C LYS A 66 -9.48 -32.50 -5.24
N TYR A 67 -9.98 -32.70 -4.02
CA TYR A 67 -9.68 -31.86 -2.87
C TYR A 67 -8.38 -32.27 -2.18
N ASN A 68 -8.09 -33.57 -2.14
CA ASN A 68 -6.88 -34.07 -1.50
C ASN A 68 -5.60 -33.58 -2.19
N ARG A 69 -5.59 -33.53 -3.52
CA ARG A 69 -4.43 -33.02 -4.28
C ARG A 69 -4.10 -31.56 -4.01
N ARG A 70 -5.07 -30.74 -3.56
CA ARG A 70 -4.85 -29.33 -3.21
C ARG A 70 -4.25 -29.14 -1.81
N LYS A 71 -4.30 -30.17 -0.95
CA LYS A 71 -3.89 -30.11 0.46
C LYS A 71 -2.39 -29.94 0.66
N SER A 72 -1.56 -30.52 -0.21
CA SER A 72 -0.10 -30.59 -0.03
C SER A 72 0.27 -31.10 1.38
N ASN A 73 0.90 -30.29 2.23
CA ASN A 73 1.30 -30.63 3.61
C ASN A 73 0.43 -29.96 4.71
N GLN A 74 -0.76 -29.45 4.36
CA GLN A 74 -1.71 -28.86 5.30
C GLN A 74 -2.51 -29.95 6.03
N SER A 75 -3.08 -29.64 7.20
CA SER A 75 -4.00 -30.55 7.87
C SER A 75 -5.33 -30.64 7.10
N LEU A 76 -6.06 -31.76 7.22
CA LEU A 76 -7.40 -31.86 6.62
C LEU A 76 -8.37 -30.82 7.19
N TYR A 77 -8.20 -30.43 8.45
CA TYR A 77 -9.00 -29.37 9.08
C TYR A 77 -8.74 -28.00 8.44
N ASP A 78 -7.47 -27.64 8.21
CA ASP A 78 -7.13 -26.37 7.56
C ASP A 78 -7.71 -26.29 6.14
N VAL A 79 -7.58 -27.36 5.35
CA VAL A 79 -8.11 -27.37 3.97
C VAL A 79 -9.62 -27.31 3.95
N ARG A 80 -10.29 -28.02 4.86
CA ARG A 80 -11.74 -27.97 5.02
C ARG A 80 -12.22 -26.57 5.40
N ASP A 81 -11.58 -25.96 6.39
CA ASP A 81 -11.96 -24.64 6.89
C ASP A 81 -11.67 -23.55 5.84
N ASN A 82 -10.56 -23.66 5.09
CA ASN A 82 -10.27 -22.81 3.93
C ASN A 82 -11.34 -22.97 2.84
N LEU A 83 -11.72 -24.19 2.48
CA LEU A 83 -12.73 -24.42 1.45
C LEU A 83 -14.11 -23.87 1.87
N ARG A 84 -14.47 -23.99 3.14
CA ARG A 84 -15.69 -23.38 3.69
C ARG A 84 -15.64 -21.86 3.59
N LEU A 85 -14.49 -21.26 3.91
CA LEU A 85 -14.28 -19.82 3.78
C LEU A 85 -14.35 -19.37 2.32
N GLU A 86 -13.71 -20.08 1.39
CA GLU A 86 -13.78 -19.80 -0.06
C GLU A 86 -15.22 -19.80 -0.56
N ARG A 87 -15.98 -20.86 -0.24
CA ARG A 87 -17.40 -20.96 -0.61
C ARG A 87 -18.23 -19.81 -0.04
N LEU A 88 -17.93 -19.39 1.20
CA LEU A 88 -18.61 -18.25 1.81
C LEU A 88 -18.32 -16.96 1.03
N PHE A 89 -17.06 -16.67 0.72
CA PHE A 89 -16.66 -15.50 -0.06
C PHE A 89 -17.26 -15.49 -1.48
N GLU A 90 -17.28 -16.65 -2.15
CA GLU A 90 -17.93 -16.81 -3.46
C GLU A 90 -19.43 -16.54 -3.38
N SER A 91 -20.12 -17.14 -2.39
CA SER A 91 -21.58 -17.01 -2.24
C SER A 91 -22.03 -15.57 -1.98
N LYS A 92 -21.22 -14.79 -1.26
CA LYS A 92 -21.50 -13.40 -0.89
C LYS A 92 -20.80 -12.40 -1.81
N LYS A 93 -20.20 -12.86 -2.92
CA LYS A 93 -19.48 -12.02 -3.89
C LYS A 93 -18.46 -11.08 -3.22
N ASN A 94 -17.66 -11.60 -2.29
CA ASN A 94 -16.66 -10.86 -1.50
C ASN A 94 -17.21 -9.76 -0.58
N HIS A 95 -18.53 -9.66 -0.37
CA HIS A 95 -19.13 -8.75 0.60
C HIS A 95 -19.28 -9.43 1.96
N ILE A 96 -18.14 -9.84 2.53
CA ILE A 96 -18.07 -10.53 3.82
C ILE A 96 -17.83 -9.54 4.95
N LYS A 97 -18.57 -9.70 6.04
CA LYS A 97 -18.38 -8.96 7.29
C LYS A 97 -18.07 -9.93 8.43
N LEU A 98 -17.72 -9.39 9.59
CA LEU A 98 -17.40 -10.18 10.78
C LEU A 98 -18.53 -11.17 11.14
N GLN A 99 -19.78 -10.74 11.02
CA GLN A 99 -20.96 -11.56 11.33
C GLN A 99 -21.00 -12.85 10.52
N ASP A 100 -20.67 -12.81 9.22
CA ASP A 100 -20.64 -14.00 8.37
C ASP A 100 -19.56 -15.00 8.85
N ILE A 101 -18.45 -14.51 9.41
CA ILE A 101 -17.36 -15.35 9.94
C ILE A 101 -17.75 -15.97 11.30
N LEU A 102 -18.48 -15.23 12.14
CA LEU A 102 -19.04 -15.77 13.38
C LEU A 102 -20.03 -16.90 13.09
N GLU A 103 -20.93 -16.70 12.12
CA GLU A 103 -21.87 -17.71 11.66
C GLU A 103 -21.17 -18.93 11.05
N LEU A 104 -20.11 -18.73 10.26
CA LEU A 104 -19.30 -19.82 9.70
C LEU A 104 -18.69 -20.74 10.76
N LYS A 105 -18.42 -20.21 11.95
CA LYS A 105 -17.83 -20.92 13.09
C LYS A 105 -18.86 -21.24 14.19
N ASP A 106 -20.16 -21.13 13.87
CA ASP A 106 -21.26 -21.44 14.78
C ASP A 106 -21.21 -20.63 16.10
N VAL A 107 -20.66 -19.41 16.06
CA VAL A 107 -20.58 -18.54 17.23
C VAL A 107 -21.89 -17.80 17.42
N THR A 108 -22.64 -18.16 18.46
CA THR A 108 -23.89 -17.51 18.83
C THR A 108 -23.65 -16.28 19.70
N HIS A 109 -24.21 -15.14 19.30
CA HIS A 109 -24.21 -13.92 20.11
C HIS A 109 -25.00 -14.12 21.41
N ARG A 110 -24.48 -13.60 22.52
CA ARG A 110 -25.14 -13.61 23.83
C ARG A 110 -25.46 -12.20 24.27
N ASN A 111 -26.66 -12.02 24.79
CA ASN A 111 -27.05 -10.76 25.41
C ASN A 111 -26.27 -10.58 26.71
N ILE A 112 -25.75 -9.38 26.92
CA ILE A 112 -25.03 -8.99 28.12
C ILE A 112 -25.83 -7.97 28.91
N HIS A 113 -25.57 -7.89 30.20
CA HIS A 113 -26.02 -6.83 31.08
C HIS A 113 -24.80 -6.10 31.63
N CYS A 114 -24.76 -4.77 31.46
CA CYS A 114 -23.65 -3.95 31.88
C CYS A 114 -24.06 -3.06 33.05
N THR A 115 -23.27 -3.10 34.12
CA THR A 115 -23.43 -2.21 35.28
C THR A 115 -22.18 -1.36 35.40
N VAL A 116 -22.33 -0.05 35.18
CA VAL A 116 -21.25 0.93 35.26
C VAL A 116 -21.27 1.56 36.66
N ALA A 117 -20.16 1.47 37.38
CA ALA A 117 -19.91 2.16 38.65
C ALA A 117 -18.86 3.28 38.43
N SER A 118 -18.47 4.01 39.48
CA SER A 118 -17.52 5.13 39.39
C SER A 118 -16.20 4.75 38.72
N ASP A 119 -15.62 3.62 39.13
CA ASP A 119 -14.26 3.21 38.73
C ASP A 119 -14.22 1.84 38.04
N THR A 120 -15.36 1.18 37.90
CA THR A 120 -15.42 -0.17 37.32
C THR A 120 -16.67 -0.37 36.48
N VAL A 121 -16.58 -1.30 35.52
CA VAL A 121 -17.71 -1.81 34.76
C VAL A 121 -17.80 -3.31 34.92
N ALA A 122 -18.98 -3.81 35.29
CA ALA A 122 -19.30 -5.23 35.35
C ALA A 122 -20.15 -5.62 34.14
N ILE A 123 -19.77 -6.70 33.46
CA ILE A 123 -20.46 -7.26 32.30
C ILE A 123 -20.83 -8.71 32.62
N ASP A 124 -22.10 -9.06 32.44
CA ASP A 124 -22.67 -10.35 32.80
C ASP A 124 -23.55 -10.89 31.67
N ASP A 125 -23.32 -12.12 31.20
CA ASP A 125 -24.16 -12.78 30.18
C ASP A 125 -25.10 -13.85 30.75
N GLY A 126 -25.22 -13.92 32.09
CA GLY A 126 -25.98 -14.92 32.84
C GLY A 126 -25.21 -16.21 33.12
N LEU A 127 -24.08 -16.46 32.45
CA LEU A 127 -23.21 -17.62 32.67
C LEU A 127 -21.83 -17.20 33.18
N GLU A 128 -21.31 -16.10 32.65
CA GLU A 128 -20.01 -15.55 32.98
C GLU A 128 -20.14 -14.05 33.30
N LYS A 129 -19.49 -13.65 34.39
CA LYS A 129 -19.43 -12.26 34.84
C LYS A 129 -17.99 -11.80 34.91
N ARG A 130 -17.68 -10.66 34.29
CA ARG A 130 -16.36 -10.01 34.33
C ARG A 130 -16.46 -8.57 34.80
N THR A 131 -15.44 -8.12 35.53
CA THR A 131 -15.32 -6.73 36.00
C THR A 131 -14.03 -6.14 35.49
N PHE A 132 -14.10 -4.92 34.96
CA PHE A 132 -12.96 -4.18 34.40
C PHE A 132 -12.84 -2.82 35.09
N SER A 133 -11.60 -2.36 35.29
CA SER A 133 -11.33 -1.00 35.76
C SER A 133 -11.57 0.01 34.64
N LEU A 134 -12.26 1.10 34.97
CA LEU A 134 -12.46 2.22 34.07
C LEU A 134 -11.25 3.16 34.13
N LEU A 135 -10.90 3.69 32.97
CA LEU A 135 -9.88 4.70 32.73
C LEU A 135 -10.54 5.89 32.04
N ASP A 136 -9.95 7.08 32.15
CA ASP A 136 -10.50 8.30 31.56
C ASP A 136 -9.70 8.72 30.31
N ASP A 137 -10.42 9.06 29.23
CA ASP A 137 -9.82 9.63 28.03
C ASP A 137 -9.90 11.16 28.11
N ALA A 138 -8.75 11.82 28.30
CA ALA A 138 -8.70 13.27 28.51
C ALA A 138 -9.11 14.11 27.28
N ILE A 139 -9.13 13.51 26.08
CA ILE A 139 -9.47 14.21 24.83
C ILE A 139 -10.97 14.11 24.58
N LEU A 140 -11.51 12.89 24.67
CA LEU A 140 -12.93 12.63 24.43
C LEU A 140 -13.80 12.90 25.67
N GLY A 141 -13.20 12.97 26.86
CA GLY A 141 -13.91 13.16 28.12
C GLY A 141 -14.85 12.01 28.48
N VAL A 142 -14.51 10.78 28.06
CA VAL A 142 -15.33 9.59 28.29
C VAL A 142 -14.53 8.46 28.95
N PRO A 143 -15.19 7.65 29.79
CA PRO A 143 -14.55 6.49 30.38
C PRO A 143 -14.37 5.36 29.35
N TYR A 144 -13.28 4.61 29.47
CA TYR A 144 -12.99 3.43 28.66
C TYR A 144 -12.34 2.33 29.51
N PHE A 145 -12.31 1.09 29.02
CA PHE A 145 -11.57 0.01 29.65
C PHE A 145 -10.81 -0.85 28.65
N TYR A 146 -9.77 -1.54 29.15
CA TYR A 146 -9.10 -2.63 28.45
C TYR A 146 -9.46 -3.95 29.11
N GLY A 147 -9.70 -4.98 28.31
CA GLY A 147 -10.02 -6.28 28.86
C GLY A 147 -10.04 -7.39 27.82
N ARG A 148 -9.93 -8.62 28.30
CA ARG A 148 -10.25 -9.79 27.51
C ARG A 148 -11.72 -10.13 27.70
N VAL A 149 -12.49 -10.25 26.63
CA VAL A 149 -13.92 -10.57 26.66
C VAL A 149 -14.23 -11.80 25.80
N PRO A 150 -15.26 -12.60 26.13
CA PRO A 150 -15.80 -13.60 25.24
C PRO A 150 -16.22 -13.01 23.89
N ILE A 151 -15.84 -13.65 22.79
CA ILE A 151 -16.20 -13.17 21.44
C ILE A 151 -17.72 -13.17 21.25
N SER A 152 -18.45 -14.07 21.93
CA SER A 152 -19.91 -14.12 21.93
C SER A 152 -20.59 -12.85 22.46
N TRP A 153 -19.87 -11.97 23.16
CA TRP A 153 -20.41 -10.69 23.65
C TRP A 153 -20.28 -9.54 22.64
N LEU A 154 -19.53 -9.74 21.55
CA LEU A 154 -19.23 -8.69 20.58
C LEU A 154 -20.24 -8.70 19.43
N GLU A 155 -20.77 -7.53 19.10
CA GLU A 155 -21.60 -7.25 17.94
C GLU A 155 -20.83 -6.36 16.95
N ASN A 156 -21.03 -6.53 15.65
CA ASN A 156 -20.39 -5.66 14.65
C ASN A 156 -21.14 -4.32 14.54
N ASP A 157 -20.44 -3.19 14.54
CA ASP A 157 -21.04 -1.86 14.45
C ASP A 157 -21.34 -1.45 12.99
N ASP A 158 -22.18 -2.25 12.34
CA ASP A 158 -22.43 -2.18 10.90
C ASP A 158 -23.62 -1.27 10.53
N GLN A 159 -24.60 -1.16 11.42
CA GLN A 159 -25.85 -0.43 11.14
C GLN A 159 -25.70 1.10 11.23
N GLU A 160 -24.72 1.59 12.00
CA GLU A 160 -24.51 3.03 12.22
C GLU A 160 -23.34 3.61 11.39
N GLY A 161 -22.60 2.79 10.63
CA GLY A 161 -21.62 3.26 9.64
C GLY A 161 -20.17 3.46 10.12
N LEU A 162 -19.89 3.15 11.38
CA LEU A 162 -18.55 3.24 11.99
C LEU A 162 -17.55 2.22 11.39
N GLN A 163 -18.04 1.09 10.86
CA GLN A 163 -17.21 0.05 10.24
C GLN A 163 -17.71 -0.37 8.85
N PRO A 164 -17.50 0.46 7.80
CA PRO A 164 -18.08 0.23 6.48
C PRO A 164 -17.33 -0.81 5.63
N ARG A 165 -16.20 -1.34 6.11
CA ARG A 165 -15.26 -2.13 5.30
C ARG A 165 -15.66 -3.60 5.28
N VAL A 166 -15.57 -4.24 4.10
CA VAL A 166 -15.63 -5.69 3.96
C VAL A 166 -14.31 -6.33 4.37
N ILE A 167 -14.38 -7.60 4.80
CA ILE A 167 -13.21 -8.43 5.07
C ILE A 167 -12.59 -8.84 3.73
N ASP A 168 -11.27 -8.72 3.63
CA ASP A 168 -10.52 -9.15 2.45
C ASP A 168 -9.98 -10.56 2.68
N TYR A 169 -10.16 -11.43 1.68
CA TYR A 169 -9.83 -12.85 1.76
C TYR A 169 -8.33 -13.12 1.95
N LYS A 170 -7.48 -12.44 1.18
CA LYS A 170 -6.02 -12.65 1.28
C LYS A 170 -5.50 -12.15 2.63
N ARG A 171 -5.98 -10.99 3.06
CA ARG A 171 -5.57 -10.36 4.31
C ARG A 171 -6.01 -11.15 5.53
N ILE A 172 -7.24 -11.66 5.57
CA ILE A 172 -7.71 -12.47 6.72
C ILE A 172 -6.92 -13.78 6.84
N ILE A 173 -6.57 -14.44 5.72
CA ILE A 173 -5.74 -15.65 5.74
C ILE A 173 -4.35 -15.35 6.28
N SER A 174 -3.69 -14.31 5.78
CA SER A 174 -2.37 -13.91 6.25
C SER A 174 -2.37 -13.59 7.75
N ILE A 175 -3.35 -12.83 8.23
CA ILE A 175 -3.48 -12.49 9.65
C ILE A 175 -3.77 -13.74 10.49
N ARG A 176 -4.69 -14.62 10.04
CA ARG A 176 -5.01 -15.87 10.72
C ARG A 176 -3.77 -16.73 10.91
N ASP A 177 -3.01 -16.97 9.83
CA ASP A 177 -1.84 -17.84 9.87
C ASP A 177 -0.73 -17.25 10.74
N HIS A 178 -0.55 -15.93 10.71
CA HIS A 178 0.35 -15.23 11.63
C HIS A 178 -0.06 -15.40 13.10
N LEU A 179 -1.35 -15.21 13.41
CA LEU A 179 -1.89 -15.30 14.77
C LEU A 179 -1.95 -16.73 15.33
N LYS A 180 -1.65 -17.77 14.53
CA LYS A 180 -1.49 -19.15 15.05
C LYS A 180 -0.24 -19.31 15.90
N ILE A 181 0.81 -18.54 15.60
CA ILE A 181 2.14 -18.70 16.22
C ILE A 181 2.67 -17.41 16.86
N HIS A 182 2.02 -16.27 16.62
CA HIS A 182 2.42 -14.96 17.16
C HIS A 182 1.26 -14.26 17.88
N PRO A 183 1.56 -13.50 18.96
CA PRO A 183 0.53 -12.78 19.69
C PRO A 183 -0.03 -11.61 18.88
N GLN A 184 -1.29 -11.26 19.17
CA GLN A 184 -1.89 -10.02 18.66
C GLN A 184 -1.35 -8.82 19.46
N LEU A 185 -0.69 -7.88 18.78
CA LEU A 185 -0.06 -6.74 19.45
C LEU A 185 -1.05 -5.65 19.87
N ALA A 186 -2.04 -5.36 19.02
CA ALA A 186 -3.00 -4.28 19.24
C ALA A 186 -4.42 -4.85 19.43
N PRO A 187 -5.13 -4.47 20.51
CA PRO A 187 -6.48 -4.95 20.78
C PRO A 187 -7.46 -4.47 19.71
N SER A 188 -8.59 -5.15 19.62
CA SER A 188 -9.72 -4.68 18.80
C SER A 188 -10.46 -3.55 19.54
N ILE A 189 -11.06 -2.62 18.82
CA ILE A 189 -11.67 -1.43 19.44
C ILE A 189 -13.20 -1.51 19.30
N ALA A 190 -13.88 -1.29 20.42
CA ALA A 190 -15.34 -1.31 20.52
C ALA A 190 -15.85 -0.10 21.32
N ARG A 191 -17.17 0.06 21.31
CA ARG A 191 -17.90 0.93 22.22
C ARG A 191 -19.01 0.17 22.92
N LEU A 192 -19.26 0.50 24.17
CA LEU A 192 -20.39 0.02 24.95
C LEU A 192 -21.55 1.00 24.77
N VAL A 193 -22.65 0.54 24.16
CA VAL A 193 -23.87 1.32 23.96
C VAL A 193 -25.01 0.62 24.69
N GLY A 194 -25.40 1.16 25.84
CA GLY A 194 -26.31 0.48 26.76
C GLY A 194 -25.75 -0.88 27.18
N ASN A 195 -26.42 -1.95 26.77
CA ASN A 195 -26.07 -3.34 27.08
C ASN A 195 -25.46 -4.08 25.87
N LYS A 196 -24.76 -3.36 24.98
CA LYS A 196 -24.18 -3.93 23.75
C LYS A 196 -22.74 -3.49 23.55
N LEU A 197 -21.83 -4.44 23.32
CA LEU A 197 -20.46 -4.16 22.91
C LEU A 197 -20.38 -4.16 21.37
N LYS A 198 -20.34 -2.97 20.77
CA LYS A 198 -20.27 -2.79 19.32
C LYS A 198 -18.82 -2.57 18.88
N LEU A 199 -18.28 -3.49 18.09
CA LEU A 199 -16.94 -3.42 17.50
C LEU A 199 -16.93 -2.52 16.26
N PHE A 200 -16.00 -1.57 16.19
CA PHE A 200 -15.85 -0.70 15.03
C PHE A 200 -14.45 -0.66 14.40
N ASP A 201 -13.42 -1.18 15.08
CA ASP A 201 -12.09 -1.35 14.49
C ASP A 201 -11.45 -2.69 14.91
N GLY A 202 -10.64 -3.25 14.00
CA GLY A 202 -9.97 -4.53 14.21
C GLY A 202 -10.71 -5.76 13.67
N GLN A 203 -11.68 -5.60 12.77
CA GLN A 203 -12.48 -6.72 12.25
C GLN A 203 -11.67 -7.89 11.64
N HIS A 204 -10.63 -7.62 10.84
CA HIS A 204 -9.82 -8.69 10.25
C HIS A 204 -9.05 -9.46 11.32
N LYS A 205 -8.64 -8.80 12.41
CA LYS A 205 -7.95 -9.43 13.53
C LYS A 205 -8.92 -10.32 14.29
N LEU A 206 -10.10 -9.80 14.65
CA LEU A 206 -11.09 -10.58 15.37
C LEU A 206 -11.57 -11.78 14.54
N ALA A 207 -11.87 -11.57 13.26
CA ALA A 207 -12.27 -12.65 12.36
C ALA A 207 -11.17 -13.72 12.23
N ALA A 208 -9.90 -13.33 12.18
CA ALA A 208 -8.78 -14.26 12.20
C ALA A 208 -8.67 -15.05 13.52
N GLN A 209 -8.91 -14.42 14.67
CA GLN A 209 -8.97 -15.10 15.97
C GLN A 209 -10.11 -16.14 16.01
N VAL A 210 -11.28 -15.80 15.49
CA VAL A 210 -12.43 -16.71 15.36
C VAL A 210 -12.09 -17.89 14.44
N LEU A 211 -11.41 -17.64 13.32
CA LEU A 211 -10.96 -18.70 12.42
C LEU A 211 -9.98 -19.67 13.08
N ASN A 212 -9.16 -19.18 14.02
CA ASN A 212 -8.26 -19.97 14.86
C ASN A 212 -8.96 -20.63 16.07
N ASN A 213 -10.29 -20.56 16.16
CA ASN A 213 -11.11 -21.12 17.23
C ASN A 213 -10.84 -20.52 18.62
N ASN A 214 -10.34 -19.28 18.69
CA ASN A 214 -10.23 -18.57 19.96
C ASN A 214 -11.61 -18.12 20.43
N LEU A 215 -11.91 -18.29 21.72
CA LEU A 215 -13.20 -17.96 22.32
C LEU A 215 -13.23 -16.56 22.96
N GLN A 216 -12.06 -15.94 23.13
CA GLN A 216 -11.90 -14.66 23.79
C GLN A 216 -11.01 -13.74 22.95
N ALA A 217 -11.25 -12.43 23.05
CA ALA A 217 -10.46 -11.42 22.36
C ALA A 217 -10.08 -10.27 23.29
N ASP A 218 -8.91 -9.69 23.06
CA ASP A 218 -8.44 -8.50 23.75
C ASP A 218 -9.05 -7.26 23.10
N VAL A 219 -9.74 -6.45 23.91
CA VAL A 219 -10.51 -5.28 23.45
C VAL A 219 -10.20 -4.02 24.25
N LYS A 220 -10.26 -2.88 23.56
CA LYS A 220 -10.40 -1.54 24.15
C LYS A 220 -11.84 -1.09 23.92
N VAL A 221 -12.55 -0.71 24.98
CA VAL A 221 -13.97 -0.36 24.88
C VAL A 221 -14.23 1.03 25.44
N TYR A 222 -14.77 1.92 24.62
CA TYR A 222 -15.26 3.24 25.06
C TYR A 222 -16.68 3.13 25.60
N VAL A 223 -16.95 3.66 26.79
CA VAL A 223 -18.28 3.61 27.41
C VAL A 223 -19.09 4.81 26.96
N SER A 224 -20.23 4.57 26.30
CA SER A 224 -21.09 5.64 25.81
C SER A 224 -21.88 6.26 26.96
N PRO A 225 -21.99 7.60 27.01
CA PRO A 225 -22.78 8.28 28.04
C PRO A 225 -24.29 8.06 27.84
N GLU A 226 -25.08 8.22 28.90
CA GLU A 226 -26.54 7.96 28.86
C GLU A 226 -27.34 9.02 28.06
N GLY A 227 -26.77 10.21 27.82
CA GLY A 227 -27.43 11.27 27.06
C GLY A 227 -27.31 11.06 25.54
N GLU A 228 -28.44 11.10 24.83
CA GLU A 228 -28.50 10.87 23.37
C GLU A 228 -27.56 11.80 22.57
N ASP A 229 -27.55 13.10 22.92
CA ASP A 229 -26.66 14.08 22.29
C ASP A 229 -25.18 13.81 22.57
N ALA A 230 -24.85 13.38 23.80
CA ALA A 230 -23.48 13.08 24.20
C ALA A 230 -22.98 11.76 23.56
N ALA A 231 -23.86 10.76 23.45
CA ALA A 231 -23.57 9.50 22.78
C ALA A 231 -23.34 9.71 21.27
N LYS A 232 -24.11 10.60 20.65
CA LYS A 232 -23.93 10.97 19.24
C LYS A 232 -22.62 11.71 18.99
N ARG A 233 -22.24 12.65 19.87
CA ARG A 233 -20.93 13.33 19.78
C ARG A 233 -19.77 12.34 19.88
N LEU A 234 -19.81 11.43 20.87
CA LEU A 234 -18.80 10.39 21.00
C LEU A 234 -18.71 9.53 19.72
N PHE A 235 -19.86 9.17 19.16
CA PHE A 235 -19.91 8.43 17.90
C PHE A 235 -19.22 9.19 16.76
N ASP A 236 -19.54 10.48 16.57
CA ASP A 236 -18.96 11.31 15.51
C ASP A 236 -17.43 11.47 15.69
N ASP A 237 -16.98 11.70 16.92
CA ASP A 237 -15.55 11.85 17.23
C ASP A 237 -14.76 10.55 17.01
N LEU A 238 -15.32 9.40 17.42
CA LEU A 238 -14.73 8.09 17.16
C LEU A 238 -14.69 7.78 15.66
N MET A 239 -15.73 8.18 14.91
CA MET A 239 -15.77 8.00 13.46
C MET A 239 -14.68 8.82 12.76
N ILE A 240 -14.55 10.10 13.09
CA ILE A 240 -13.50 10.98 12.54
C ILE A 240 -12.12 10.42 12.88
N THR A 241 -11.90 10.09 14.16
CA THR A 241 -10.62 9.53 14.64
C THR A 241 -10.26 8.25 13.89
N ASN A 242 -11.20 7.34 13.70
CA ASN A 242 -10.98 6.09 12.97
C ASN A 242 -10.70 6.35 11.48
N LEU A 243 -11.44 7.25 10.83
CA LEU A 243 -11.21 7.60 9.42
C LEU A 243 -9.84 8.24 9.20
N GLU A 244 -9.42 9.16 10.06
CA GLU A 244 -8.11 9.81 9.95
C GLU A 244 -6.95 8.86 10.29
N ALA A 245 -7.09 8.02 11.32
CA ALA A 245 -6.11 7.00 11.70
C ALA A 245 -5.80 6.02 10.56
N HIS A 246 -6.81 5.62 9.79
CA HIS A 246 -6.63 4.69 8.68
C HIS A 246 -6.33 5.38 7.33
N SER A 247 -6.33 6.71 7.28
CA SER A 247 -5.97 7.49 6.08
C SER A 247 -4.68 8.27 6.29
N LYS A 248 -4.76 9.50 6.82
CA LYS A 248 -3.65 10.44 6.96
C LYS A 248 -2.60 10.00 7.98
N LEU A 249 -3.04 9.36 9.06
CA LEU A 249 -2.19 8.97 10.20
C LEU A 249 -1.85 7.48 10.20
N LYS A 250 -2.00 6.82 9.05
CA LYS A 250 -1.68 5.39 8.90
C LYS A 250 -0.23 5.18 9.32
N GLN A 251 0.00 4.24 10.23
CA GLN A 251 1.35 3.89 10.67
C GLN A 251 2.22 3.57 9.44
N VAL A 252 3.30 4.34 9.31
CA VAL A 252 4.29 4.15 8.26
C VAL A 252 4.89 2.75 8.44
N PRO A 253 4.95 1.92 7.39
CA PRO A 253 5.65 0.64 7.45
C PRO A 253 7.10 0.87 7.92
N PHE A 254 7.68 -0.11 8.61
CA PHE A 254 9.05 -0.04 9.15
C PHE A 254 10.17 0.16 8.10
N TYR A 255 9.85 0.33 6.82
CA TYR A 255 10.81 0.56 5.75
C TYR A 255 10.61 1.94 5.12
N THR A 256 11.53 2.83 5.45
CA THR A 256 11.58 4.24 5.04
C THR A 256 12.22 4.39 3.65
N SER A 257 11.67 3.79 2.61
CA SER A 257 11.92 4.32 1.26
C SER A 257 10.59 4.78 0.68
N THR A 258 10.47 6.08 0.41
CA THR A 258 9.33 6.66 -0.32
C THR A 258 9.11 5.97 -1.68
N LEU A 259 10.14 5.29 -2.21
CA LEU A 259 10.07 4.39 -3.36
C LEU A 259 9.10 3.21 -3.15
N LEU A 260 9.08 2.59 -1.96
CA LEU A 260 8.20 1.44 -1.65
C LEU A 260 6.71 1.81 -1.72
N ASP A 261 6.35 3.02 -1.29
CA ASP A 261 4.97 3.50 -1.28
C ASP A 261 4.44 3.80 -2.69
N ARG A 262 5.33 4.06 -3.65
CA ARG A 262 5.01 4.45 -5.03
C ARG A 262 5.15 3.32 -6.04
N LEU A 263 5.59 2.13 -5.60
CA LEU A 263 5.54 0.91 -6.41
C LEU A 263 4.09 0.42 -6.56
N SER A 264 3.80 -0.24 -7.69
CA SER A 264 2.53 -0.96 -7.83
C SER A 264 2.38 -1.99 -6.70
N VAL A 265 1.15 -2.33 -6.31
CA VAL A 265 0.88 -3.32 -5.26
C VAL A 265 1.66 -4.61 -5.49
N ILE A 266 1.73 -5.06 -6.75
CA ILE A 266 2.48 -6.26 -7.18
C ILE A 266 3.98 -6.09 -6.93
N TYR A 267 4.54 -4.92 -7.25
CA TYR A 267 5.98 -4.69 -7.12
C TYR A 267 6.42 -4.43 -5.69
N ARG A 268 5.54 -3.87 -4.86
CA ARG A 268 5.75 -3.79 -3.42
C ARG A 268 5.82 -5.18 -2.81
N GLU A 269 4.88 -6.08 -3.17
CA GLU A 269 4.91 -7.48 -2.74
C GLU A 269 6.21 -8.19 -3.18
N LEU A 270 6.69 -7.93 -4.40
CA LEU A 270 7.95 -8.50 -4.89
C LEU A 270 9.20 -7.95 -4.20
N LEU A 271 9.20 -6.67 -3.82
CA LEU A 271 10.28 -6.05 -3.06
C LEU A 271 10.29 -6.54 -1.61
N GLU A 272 9.12 -6.67 -0.99
CA GLU A 272 8.96 -7.30 0.33
C GLU A 272 9.44 -8.75 0.31
N GLU A 273 9.10 -9.51 -0.74
CA GLU A 273 9.60 -10.88 -0.92
C GLU A 273 11.12 -10.91 -1.11
N PHE A 274 11.69 -10.01 -1.92
CA PHE A 274 13.14 -9.91 -2.09
C PHE A 274 13.85 -9.66 -0.75
N ILE A 275 13.34 -8.70 0.03
CA ILE A 275 13.88 -8.35 1.35
C ILE A 275 13.74 -9.53 2.32
N GLY A 276 12.59 -10.22 2.31
CA GLY A 276 12.32 -11.36 3.19
C GLY A 276 13.06 -12.64 2.84
N THR A 277 13.45 -12.83 1.57
CA THR A 277 14.10 -14.07 1.09
C THR A 277 15.62 -13.97 0.97
N LYS A 278 16.17 -12.75 0.85
CA LYS A 278 17.61 -12.53 0.66
C LYS A 278 18.26 -11.92 1.89
N ALA A 279 19.54 -12.22 2.07
CA ALA A 279 20.33 -11.68 3.18
C ALA A 279 20.41 -10.15 3.11
N SER A 280 20.44 -9.50 4.28
CA SER A 280 20.48 -8.03 4.40
C SER A 280 21.62 -7.38 3.63
N GLU A 281 22.75 -8.07 3.49
CA GLU A 281 23.90 -7.57 2.73
C GLU A 281 23.64 -7.42 1.22
N SER A 282 22.63 -8.11 0.69
CA SER A 282 22.28 -8.09 -0.74
C SER A 282 21.14 -7.12 -1.06
N HIS A 283 20.61 -6.40 -0.07
CA HIS A 283 19.49 -5.47 -0.23
C HIS A 283 19.92 -4.18 -0.95
N THR A 284 20.08 -4.27 -2.27
CA THR A 284 20.40 -3.14 -3.17
C THR A 284 19.41 -3.11 -4.34
N GLU A 285 19.24 -1.97 -5.01
CA GLU A 285 18.38 -1.87 -6.19
C GLU A 285 18.88 -2.76 -7.34
N GLU A 286 20.20 -2.83 -7.52
CA GLU A 286 20.81 -3.69 -8.53
C GLU A 286 20.45 -5.17 -8.31
N ASN A 287 20.56 -5.65 -7.07
CA ASN A 287 20.20 -7.02 -6.73
C ASN A 287 18.69 -7.26 -6.78
N PHE A 288 17.88 -6.24 -6.51
CA PHE A 288 16.44 -6.33 -6.69
C PHE A 288 16.05 -6.47 -8.17
N VAL A 289 16.65 -5.67 -9.06
CA VAL A 289 16.46 -5.82 -10.52
C VAL A 289 16.95 -7.19 -10.99
N HIS A 290 18.04 -7.69 -10.41
CA HIS A 290 18.53 -9.04 -10.67
C HIS A 290 17.54 -10.12 -10.19
N PHE A 291 16.95 -9.96 -9.00
CA PHE A 291 15.91 -10.85 -8.48
C PHE A 291 14.68 -10.89 -9.39
N LEU A 292 14.20 -9.72 -9.86
CA LEU A 292 13.08 -9.64 -10.78
C LEU A 292 13.35 -10.35 -12.11
N SER A 293 14.54 -10.16 -12.66
CA SER A 293 14.91 -10.77 -13.95
C SER A 293 15.18 -12.28 -13.86
N VAL A 294 15.93 -12.73 -12.86
CA VAL A 294 16.36 -14.13 -12.74
C VAL A 294 15.35 -14.99 -11.99
N THR A 295 14.83 -14.50 -10.86
CA THR A 295 13.94 -15.31 -9.99
C THR A 295 12.49 -15.21 -10.42
N LYS A 296 12.05 -14.02 -10.84
CA LYS A 296 10.67 -13.75 -11.24
C LYS A 296 10.45 -13.77 -12.75
N GLN A 297 11.50 -14.05 -13.53
CA GLN A 297 11.48 -14.17 -15.00
C GLN A 297 10.94 -12.94 -15.74
N TYR A 298 11.03 -11.75 -15.13
CA TYR A 298 10.73 -10.52 -15.85
C TYR A 298 11.82 -10.22 -16.88
N ASN A 299 11.43 -9.59 -18.00
CA ASN A 299 12.42 -9.04 -18.92
C ASN A 299 13.27 -7.99 -18.18
N LYS A 300 14.60 -8.03 -18.39
CA LYS A 300 15.56 -7.10 -17.77
C LYS A 300 15.20 -5.63 -18.04
N THR A 301 14.70 -5.32 -19.24
CA THR A 301 14.23 -3.97 -19.59
C THR A 301 13.00 -3.59 -18.75
N ALA A 302 12.02 -4.49 -18.65
CA ALA A 302 10.82 -4.26 -17.85
C ALA A 302 11.12 -4.07 -16.35
N ALA A 303 12.05 -4.86 -15.80
CA ALA A 303 12.49 -4.73 -14.41
C ALA A 303 13.19 -3.38 -14.14
N LYS A 304 14.00 -2.89 -15.08
CA LYS A 304 14.62 -1.57 -14.99
C LYS A 304 13.60 -0.44 -15.14
N ASP A 305 12.70 -0.53 -16.12
CA ASP A 305 11.70 0.49 -16.38
C ASP A 305 10.71 0.63 -15.22
N MET A 306 10.43 -0.47 -14.53
CA MET A 306 9.68 -0.45 -13.27
C MET A 306 10.36 0.39 -12.19
N LEU A 307 11.66 0.16 -11.94
CA LEU A 307 12.41 0.94 -10.96
C LEU A 307 12.46 2.43 -11.37
N ARG A 308 12.70 2.70 -12.65
CA ARG A 308 12.71 4.06 -13.20
C ARG A 308 11.37 4.75 -12.99
N SER A 309 10.26 4.06 -13.24
CA SER A 309 8.93 4.60 -13.01
C SER A 309 8.73 4.95 -11.54
N ALA A 310 9.15 4.08 -10.61
CA ALA A 310 9.05 4.35 -9.18
C ALA A 310 9.87 5.57 -8.77
N ILE A 311 11.11 5.70 -9.26
CA ILE A 311 11.99 6.85 -9.01
C ILE A 311 11.35 8.15 -9.51
N LYS A 312 10.85 8.16 -10.76
CA LYS A 312 10.18 9.33 -11.35
C LYS A 312 8.92 9.73 -10.56
N THR A 313 8.09 8.76 -10.19
CA THR A 313 6.88 9.01 -9.41
C THR A 313 7.22 9.52 -8.01
N ALA A 314 8.23 8.96 -7.35
CA ALA A 314 8.69 9.42 -6.06
C ALA A 314 9.24 10.86 -6.12
N ALA A 315 10.04 11.18 -7.14
CA ALA A 315 10.58 12.53 -7.34
C ALA A 315 9.48 13.57 -7.64
N LEU A 316 8.50 13.23 -8.48
CA LEU A 316 7.42 14.15 -8.82
C LEU A 316 6.48 14.38 -7.63
N SER A 317 6.18 13.33 -6.88
CA SER A 317 5.22 13.41 -5.78
C SER A 317 5.75 14.25 -4.62
N GLY A 318 5.00 15.29 -4.24
CA GLY A 318 5.41 16.27 -3.24
C GLY A 318 6.29 17.40 -3.78
N SER A 319 6.62 17.39 -5.07
CA SER A 319 7.28 18.53 -5.72
C SER A 319 6.27 19.61 -6.14
N GLU A 320 6.70 20.86 -6.22
CA GLU A 320 5.82 21.96 -6.68
C GLU A 320 5.38 21.82 -8.14
N LEU A 321 6.05 20.97 -8.93
CA LEU A 321 5.68 20.65 -10.31
C LEU A 321 4.45 19.75 -10.41
N GLU A 322 4.14 18.94 -9.39
CA GLU A 322 3.08 17.93 -9.43
C GLU A 322 1.71 18.52 -9.84
N GLN A 323 1.34 19.68 -9.28
CA GLN A 323 0.08 20.37 -9.56
C GLN A 323 -0.06 20.90 -11.01
N TYR A 324 1.05 20.94 -11.75
CA TYR A 324 1.11 21.48 -13.11
C TYR A 324 1.27 20.38 -14.17
N VAL A 325 1.22 19.11 -13.79
CA VAL A 325 1.45 17.98 -14.69
C VAL A 325 0.16 17.22 -14.93
N ALA A 326 -0.19 17.04 -16.21
CA ALA A 326 -1.28 16.16 -16.60
C ALA A 326 -0.84 14.69 -16.56
N GLU A 327 -1.69 13.85 -15.95
CA GLU A 327 -1.57 12.39 -16.00
C GLU A 327 -1.78 11.86 -17.43
N ALA A 328 -2.68 12.48 -18.19
CA ALA A 328 -2.95 12.12 -19.58
C ALA A 328 -2.09 12.93 -20.56
N SER A 329 -1.53 12.27 -21.58
CA SER A 329 -0.62 12.85 -22.56
C SER A 329 -1.22 13.88 -23.54
N LYS A 330 -2.48 14.30 -23.34
CA LYS A 330 -3.20 15.26 -24.20
C LYS A 330 -4.11 16.24 -23.45
N ASP A 331 -3.96 16.39 -22.14
CA ASP A 331 -4.77 17.38 -21.41
C ASP A 331 -4.24 18.80 -21.66
N ALA A 332 -5.02 19.61 -22.37
CA ALA A 332 -4.67 20.98 -22.70
C ALA A 332 -4.90 21.96 -21.53
N SER A 333 -5.42 21.47 -20.40
CA SER A 333 -5.64 22.23 -19.17
C SER A 333 -4.36 22.42 -18.36
N PHE A 334 -3.29 21.67 -18.68
CA PHE A 334 -2.01 21.71 -17.97
C PHE A 334 -0.86 22.19 -18.87
N PRO A 335 0.17 22.84 -18.30
CA PRO A 335 1.35 23.28 -19.04
C PRO A 335 2.19 22.12 -19.58
N MET A 336 2.20 20.97 -18.90
CA MET A 336 3.01 19.82 -19.31
C MET A 336 2.34 18.50 -18.98
N THR A 337 2.81 17.45 -19.64
CA THR A 337 2.37 16.06 -19.41
C THR A 337 3.49 15.27 -18.75
N ILE A 338 3.13 14.15 -18.12
CA ILE A 338 4.13 13.21 -17.58
C ILE A 338 5.12 12.75 -18.67
N ASP A 339 4.64 12.48 -19.89
CA ASP A 339 5.48 12.08 -21.04
C ASP A 339 6.54 13.13 -21.40
N LEU A 340 6.23 14.42 -21.24
CA LEU A 340 7.20 15.48 -21.47
C LEU A 340 8.31 15.43 -20.40
N LEU A 341 7.94 15.32 -19.12
CA LEU A 341 8.91 15.19 -18.02
C LEU A 341 9.82 13.98 -18.20
N GLU A 342 9.27 12.84 -18.63
CA GLU A 342 10.03 11.61 -18.86
C GLU A 342 11.10 11.75 -19.94
N LYS A 343 10.88 12.62 -20.92
CA LYS A 343 11.81 12.83 -22.04
C LYS A 343 12.81 13.94 -21.79
N THR A 344 12.52 14.88 -20.87
CA THR A 344 13.29 16.11 -20.72
C THR A 344 13.83 16.29 -19.31
N ILE A 345 12.96 16.58 -18.35
CA ILE A 345 13.31 17.03 -17.00
C ILE A 345 13.90 15.88 -16.16
N PHE A 346 13.28 14.69 -16.17
CA PHE A 346 13.77 13.58 -15.36
C PHE A 346 15.15 13.08 -15.79
N PRO A 347 15.44 12.83 -17.09
CA PRO A 347 16.77 12.38 -17.52
C PRO A 347 17.89 13.41 -17.31
N SER A 348 17.55 14.70 -17.20
CA SER A 348 18.53 15.77 -16.95
C SER A 348 18.95 15.88 -15.48
N MET A 349 18.20 15.28 -14.54
CA MET A 349 18.38 15.54 -13.11
C MET A 349 18.45 14.27 -12.25
N LEU A 350 17.63 13.25 -12.55
CA LEU A 350 17.52 12.04 -11.75
C LEU A 350 18.49 10.95 -12.20
N TYR A 351 19.00 10.19 -11.24
CA TYR A 351 19.78 8.97 -11.45
C TYR A 351 18.84 7.78 -11.70
N LEU A 352 18.58 7.48 -12.97
CA LEU A 352 17.60 6.48 -13.38
C LEU A 352 18.15 5.05 -13.50
N ASP A 353 19.39 4.81 -13.09
CA ASP A 353 19.99 3.48 -13.05
C ASP A 353 19.93 2.87 -11.64
N PRO A 354 19.90 1.52 -11.52
CA PRO A 354 19.84 0.86 -10.22
C PRO A 354 21.07 1.17 -9.37
N ALA A 355 20.83 1.67 -8.16
CA ALA A 355 21.88 1.94 -7.19
C ALA A 355 22.49 0.65 -6.64
N THR A 356 23.82 0.67 -6.48
CA THR A 356 24.60 -0.39 -5.84
C THR A 356 24.68 -0.23 -4.33
N ALA A 357 24.27 0.94 -3.82
CA ALA A 357 24.20 1.21 -2.39
C ALA A 357 23.17 0.29 -1.72
N LYS A 358 23.49 -0.13 -0.49
CA LYS A 358 22.55 -0.89 0.33
C LYS A 358 21.41 0.03 0.75
N PHE A 359 20.18 -0.47 0.71
CA PHE A 359 19.02 0.26 1.17
C PHE A 359 19.25 0.81 2.57
N THR A 360 18.91 2.08 2.80
CA THR A 360 19.02 2.78 4.10
C THR A 360 20.45 2.94 4.63
N SER A 361 21.47 2.58 3.85
CA SER A 361 22.86 2.86 4.21
C SER A 361 23.17 4.35 4.05
N ALA A 362 24.24 4.84 4.69
CA ALA A 362 24.70 6.22 4.52
C ALA A 362 25.13 6.58 3.07
N GLN A 363 25.19 5.60 2.16
CA GLN A 363 25.50 5.78 0.74
C GLN A 363 24.24 5.67 -0.15
N ASP A 364 23.08 5.42 0.46
CA ASP A 364 21.77 5.42 -0.20
C ASP A 364 21.19 6.84 -0.17
N PHE A 365 21.28 7.53 -1.31
CA PHE A 365 20.86 8.92 -1.44
C PHE A 365 19.50 9.04 -2.16
N ARG A 366 18.65 8.00 -2.19
CA ARG A 366 17.35 8.06 -2.88
C ARG A 366 16.37 9.06 -2.26
N SER A 367 16.37 9.14 -0.93
CA SER A 367 15.54 10.09 -0.20
C SER A 367 16.03 11.53 -0.43
N GLU A 368 17.34 11.74 -0.36
CA GLU A 368 18.00 13.01 -0.63
C GLU A 368 17.83 13.42 -2.09
N GLU A 369 17.87 12.48 -3.04
CA GLU A 369 17.59 12.75 -4.45
C GLU A 369 16.19 13.28 -4.69
N THR A 370 15.20 12.69 -4.03
CA THR A 370 13.81 13.15 -4.08
C THR A 370 13.69 14.57 -3.50
N GLN A 371 14.34 14.83 -2.37
CA GLN A 371 14.36 16.16 -1.74
C GLN A 371 15.10 17.19 -2.61
N ASN A 372 16.26 16.84 -3.15
CA ASN A 372 17.05 17.68 -4.04
C ASN A 372 16.27 18.01 -5.31
N PHE A 373 15.54 17.04 -5.87
CA PHE A 373 14.64 17.28 -7.00
C PHE A 373 13.53 18.26 -6.61
N ALA A 374 12.88 18.08 -5.46
CA ALA A 374 11.82 18.99 -5.01
C ALA A 374 12.32 20.44 -4.84
N GLU A 375 13.55 20.62 -4.34
CA GLU A 375 14.18 21.94 -4.20
C GLU A 375 14.50 22.59 -5.55
N VAL A 376 15.05 21.82 -6.51
CA VAL A 376 15.30 22.33 -7.87
C VAL A 376 13.99 22.59 -8.61
N ALA A 377 12.99 21.73 -8.46
CA ALA A 377 11.65 21.89 -9.02
C ALA A 377 11.00 23.19 -8.54
N LYS A 378 11.11 23.50 -7.24
CA LYS A 378 10.65 24.77 -6.66
C LYS A 378 11.31 25.99 -7.32
N LEU A 379 12.63 25.95 -7.54
CA LEU A 379 13.34 27.01 -8.26
C LEU A 379 12.87 27.14 -9.71
N ILE A 380 12.63 26.02 -10.40
CA ILE A 380 12.08 26.03 -11.77
C ILE A 380 10.68 26.65 -11.79
N VAL A 381 9.78 26.27 -10.87
CA VAL A 381 8.42 26.83 -10.79
C VAL A 381 8.46 28.34 -10.59
N ALA A 382 9.33 28.82 -9.69
CA ALA A 382 9.51 30.23 -9.39
C ALA A 382 10.07 31.02 -10.59
N GLU A 383 11.20 30.59 -11.15
CA GLU A 383 11.90 31.34 -12.21
C GLU A 383 11.19 31.27 -13.57
N THR A 384 10.40 30.22 -13.83
CA THR A 384 9.60 30.13 -15.07
C THR A 384 8.26 30.87 -14.99
N GLY A 385 7.88 31.35 -13.79
CA GLY A 385 6.57 31.96 -13.56
C GLY A 385 5.42 30.99 -13.84
N LEU A 386 5.59 29.69 -13.54
CA LEU A 386 4.63 28.65 -13.90
C LEU A 386 3.24 28.87 -13.27
N ALA A 387 3.18 29.54 -12.11
CA ALA A 387 1.93 29.94 -11.48
C ALA A 387 1.08 30.88 -12.36
N ASN A 388 1.71 31.64 -13.26
CA ASN A 388 1.03 32.52 -14.21
C ASN A 388 0.63 31.80 -15.51
N TRP A 389 0.89 30.50 -15.66
CA TRP A 389 0.50 29.77 -16.85
C TRP A 389 -1.02 29.64 -16.94
N VAL A 390 -1.57 29.87 -18.14
CA VAL A 390 -3.00 29.74 -18.41
C VAL A 390 -3.26 29.05 -19.75
N GLN A 391 -4.40 28.39 -19.87
CA GLN A 391 -4.87 27.82 -21.13
C GLN A 391 -5.20 28.91 -22.15
N ASN A 392 -4.81 28.70 -23.41
CA ASN A 392 -5.15 29.61 -24.51
C ASN A 392 -6.56 29.32 -24.99
N ILE A 393 -7.49 30.19 -24.61
CA ILE A 393 -8.89 30.16 -25.02
C ILE A 393 -9.05 31.18 -26.15
N LYS A 394 -9.58 30.74 -27.29
CA LYS A 394 -9.81 31.60 -28.46
C LYS A 394 -10.60 32.87 -28.05
N GLY A 395 -10.06 34.04 -28.38
CA GLY A 395 -10.70 35.33 -28.12
C GLY A 395 -10.32 36.02 -26.80
N LYS A 396 -9.47 35.40 -25.97
CA LYS A 396 -8.92 36.04 -24.76
C LYS A 396 -7.48 36.49 -25.03
N SER A 397 -7.20 37.79 -24.85
CA SER A 397 -5.83 38.30 -24.86
C SER A 397 -5.11 37.87 -23.58
N LEU A 398 -3.85 37.44 -23.74
CA LEU A 398 -2.98 37.04 -22.64
C LEU A 398 -2.21 38.26 -22.11
N THR A 399 -1.93 38.28 -20.81
CA THR A 399 -0.96 39.24 -20.26
C THR A 399 0.47 38.84 -20.69
N SER A 400 1.42 39.79 -20.63
CA SER A 400 2.83 39.52 -20.99
C SER A 400 3.41 38.36 -20.18
N GLU A 401 3.10 38.29 -18.88
CA GLU A 401 3.57 37.22 -17.99
C GLU A 401 2.96 35.86 -18.34
N GLN A 402 1.67 35.82 -18.68
CA GLN A 402 0.99 34.61 -19.15
C GLN A 402 1.55 34.11 -20.47
N LEU A 403 1.84 35.03 -21.41
CA LEU A 403 2.43 34.70 -22.70
C LEU A 403 3.84 34.12 -22.53
N LYS A 404 4.65 34.76 -21.68
CA LYS A 404 5.99 34.29 -21.31
C LYS A 404 5.97 32.88 -20.71
N ALA A 405 5.15 32.65 -19.68
CA ALA A 405 5.02 31.33 -19.07
C ALA A 405 4.59 30.26 -20.09
N ARG A 406 3.68 30.59 -21.00
CA ARG A 406 3.25 29.67 -22.08
C ARG A 406 4.36 29.33 -23.07
N ARG A 407 5.21 30.30 -23.43
CA ARG A 407 6.34 30.07 -24.35
C ARG A 407 7.40 29.19 -23.71
N ILE A 408 7.76 29.47 -22.47
CA ILE A 408 8.75 28.69 -21.71
C ILE A 408 8.32 27.23 -21.61
N TRP A 409 7.04 27.00 -21.28
CA TRP A 409 6.48 25.65 -21.12
C TRP A 409 5.91 25.05 -22.40
N HIS A 410 6.09 25.71 -23.55
CA HIS A 410 5.75 25.10 -24.82
C HIS A 410 6.61 23.85 -25.04
N LYS A 411 6.01 22.74 -25.49
CA LYS A 411 6.70 21.45 -25.67
C LYS A 411 8.05 21.58 -26.39
N GLY A 412 8.08 22.41 -27.43
CA GLY A 412 9.30 22.71 -28.18
C GLY A 412 10.38 23.41 -27.36
N ALA A 413 10.01 24.47 -26.65
CA ALA A 413 10.92 25.18 -25.77
C ALA A 413 11.49 24.25 -24.70
N VAL A 414 10.64 23.46 -24.03
CA VAL A 414 11.07 22.51 -22.99
C VAL A 414 12.07 21.49 -23.53
N LEU A 415 11.87 20.97 -24.74
CA LEU A 415 12.83 20.05 -25.38
C LEU A 415 14.20 20.71 -25.63
N THR A 416 14.23 22.00 -25.93
CA THR A 416 15.48 22.75 -26.19
C THR A 416 16.17 23.22 -24.90
N TRP A 417 15.44 23.75 -23.91
CA TRP A 417 16.07 24.30 -22.69
C TRP A 417 16.29 23.26 -21.59
N ALA A 418 15.53 22.16 -21.52
CA ALA A 418 15.72 21.16 -20.47
C ALA A 418 17.11 20.48 -20.47
N PRO A 419 17.79 20.28 -21.62
CA PRO A 419 19.20 19.88 -21.62
C PRO A 419 20.12 20.86 -20.90
N TYR A 420 19.81 22.17 -20.92
CA TYR A 420 20.62 23.17 -20.21
C TYR A 420 20.57 22.99 -18.69
N LEU A 421 19.49 22.40 -18.14
CA LEU A 421 19.42 22.06 -16.71
C LEU A 421 20.59 21.17 -16.29
N LYS A 422 20.97 20.20 -17.13
CA LYS A 422 22.07 19.28 -16.85
C LYS A 422 23.39 20.05 -16.70
N SER A 423 23.63 21.01 -17.59
CA SER A 423 24.83 21.85 -17.55
C SER A 423 24.82 22.85 -16.40
N ILE A 424 23.65 23.43 -16.08
CA ILE A 424 23.47 24.27 -14.89
C ILE A 424 23.81 23.47 -13.63
N LEU A 425 23.30 22.24 -13.51
CA LEU A 425 23.58 21.38 -12.37
C LEU A 425 25.04 20.93 -12.32
N TYR A 426 25.67 20.62 -13.45
CA TYR A 426 27.10 20.34 -13.50
C TYR A 426 27.93 21.50 -12.96
N PHE A 427 27.61 22.72 -13.38
CA PHE A 427 28.30 23.92 -12.93
C PHE A 427 28.03 24.23 -11.46
N ALA A 428 26.77 24.26 -11.05
CA ALA A 428 26.38 24.64 -9.69
C ALA A 428 26.82 23.62 -8.65
N LEU A 429 26.71 22.33 -8.97
CA LEU A 429 27.05 21.24 -8.06
C LEU A 429 28.51 20.80 -8.16
N GLN A 430 29.30 21.45 -9.04
CA GLN A 430 30.71 21.15 -9.30
C GLN A 430 30.94 19.66 -9.62
N ALA A 431 30.10 19.09 -10.48
CA ALA A 431 30.21 17.69 -10.88
C ALA A 431 31.36 17.49 -11.89
N MET A 432 32.55 17.23 -11.36
CA MET A 432 33.79 17.19 -12.15
C MET A 432 34.04 15.81 -12.77
N THR A 433 33.66 14.74 -12.08
CA THR A 433 33.88 13.36 -12.52
C THR A 433 32.72 12.80 -13.33
N SER A 434 32.96 11.77 -14.14
CA SER A 434 31.90 11.07 -14.88
C SER A 434 30.84 10.47 -13.94
N GLY A 435 31.26 9.90 -12.81
CA GLY A 435 30.33 9.32 -11.82
C GLY A 435 29.43 10.34 -11.14
N GLU A 436 29.96 11.52 -10.78
CA GLU A 436 29.14 12.62 -10.23
C GLU A 436 28.15 13.18 -11.25
N ARG A 437 28.55 13.20 -12.53
CA ARG A 437 27.70 13.64 -13.63
C ARG A 437 26.55 12.68 -13.93
N GLU A 438 26.71 11.40 -13.64
CA GLU A 438 25.62 10.42 -13.71
C GLU A 438 24.70 10.50 -12.48
N LYS A 439 25.25 10.80 -11.30
CA LYS A 439 24.55 10.88 -10.02
C LYS A 439 24.28 12.31 -9.57
N LEU A 440 23.70 13.12 -10.45
CA LEU A 440 23.54 14.57 -10.25
C LEU A 440 22.83 14.94 -8.96
N LEU A 441 21.58 14.49 -8.80
CA LEU A 441 20.80 14.74 -7.58
C LEU A 441 20.86 13.59 -6.57
N TYR A 442 21.34 12.40 -6.98
CA TYR A 442 21.66 11.27 -6.10
C TYR A 442 22.94 11.55 -5.29
N ARG A 443 22.80 12.42 -4.29
CA ARG A 443 23.87 12.90 -3.41
C ARG A 443 23.28 13.52 -2.16
N GLU A 444 24.15 13.90 -1.23
CA GLU A 444 23.79 14.70 -0.05
C GLU A 444 22.99 15.95 -0.42
N SER A 445 22.24 16.49 0.54
CA SER A 445 21.37 17.63 0.33
C SER A 445 22.11 18.84 -0.24
N ILE A 446 21.54 19.46 -1.29
CA ILE A 446 22.13 20.64 -1.92
C ILE A 446 22.19 21.83 -0.93
N THR A 447 23.34 22.47 -0.89
CA THR A 447 23.59 23.61 0.00
C THR A 447 22.90 24.89 -0.49
N ASN A 448 22.63 25.84 0.40
CA ASN A 448 22.04 27.13 0.03
C ASN A 448 22.86 27.88 -1.03
N ARG A 449 24.19 27.82 -0.95
CA ARG A 449 25.07 28.41 -1.97
C ARG A 449 24.86 27.78 -3.35
N GLN A 450 24.72 26.45 -3.42
CA GLN A 450 24.44 25.76 -4.67
C GLN A 450 23.06 26.14 -5.22
N LYS A 451 22.04 26.23 -4.34
CA LYS A 451 20.70 26.71 -4.71
C LYS A 451 20.74 28.12 -5.32
N GLU A 452 21.49 29.04 -4.72
CA GLU A 452 21.67 30.40 -5.26
C GLU A 452 22.32 30.42 -6.64
N ILE A 453 23.31 29.55 -6.89
CA ILE A 453 23.95 29.44 -8.21
C ILE A 453 22.95 28.90 -9.24
N ILE A 454 22.22 27.83 -8.89
CA ILE A 454 21.17 27.27 -9.75
C ILE A 454 20.15 28.35 -10.09
N GLN A 455 19.66 29.07 -9.07
CA GLN A 455 18.69 30.14 -9.25
C GLN A 455 19.21 31.24 -10.18
N LYS A 456 20.46 31.70 -10.03
CA LYS A 456 21.06 32.69 -10.94
C LYS A 456 21.10 32.22 -12.40
N CYS A 457 21.45 30.96 -12.64
CA CYS A 457 21.47 30.40 -13.99
C CYS A 457 20.05 30.26 -14.57
N LEU A 458 19.09 29.76 -13.78
CA LEU A 458 17.69 29.67 -14.19
C LEU A 458 17.11 31.06 -14.48
N ASN A 459 17.42 32.04 -13.64
CA ASN A 459 16.99 33.42 -13.84
C ASN A 459 17.51 34.00 -15.16
N ARG A 460 18.78 33.76 -15.52
CA ARG A 460 19.31 34.17 -16.84
C ARG A 460 18.59 33.49 -18.00
N LEU A 461 18.30 32.20 -17.86
CA LEU A 461 17.59 31.42 -18.89
C LEU A 461 16.18 31.96 -19.12
N PHE A 462 15.41 32.21 -18.06
CA PHE A 462 14.00 32.58 -18.16
C PHE A 462 13.72 34.09 -18.16
N SER A 463 14.69 34.92 -17.79
CA SER A 463 14.63 36.39 -17.96
C SER A 463 15.15 36.87 -19.31
N HIS A 464 15.57 35.95 -20.19
CA HIS A 464 16.09 36.30 -21.51
C HIS A 464 15.03 37.03 -22.39
N PRO A 465 15.40 38.11 -23.13
CA PRO A 465 14.45 38.92 -23.91
C PRO A 465 13.62 38.15 -24.94
N LEU A 466 14.11 36.99 -25.40
CA LEU A 466 13.39 36.06 -26.28
C LEU A 466 11.96 35.79 -25.81
N TRP A 467 11.75 35.66 -24.50
CA TRP A 467 10.46 35.27 -23.95
C TRP A 467 9.43 36.41 -23.96
N ASP A 468 9.91 37.65 -24.00
CA ASP A 468 9.13 38.88 -23.88
C ASP A 468 8.80 39.52 -25.24
N GLU A 469 9.15 38.89 -26.37
CA GLU A 469 8.84 39.40 -27.72
C GLU A 469 7.32 39.48 -27.97
N PRO A 470 6.80 40.45 -28.75
CA PRO A 470 5.36 40.52 -29.06
C PRO A 470 4.86 39.25 -29.79
N GLU A 471 3.55 38.97 -29.72
CA GLU A 471 2.94 37.82 -30.41
C GLU A 471 3.27 37.83 -31.92
N GLY A 472 3.81 36.73 -32.44
CA GLY A 472 4.21 36.68 -33.85
C GLY A 472 5.17 35.53 -34.23
N GLU A 473 6.31 35.89 -34.82
CA GLU A 473 7.25 34.95 -35.46
C GLU A 473 7.76 33.87 -34.49
N VAL A 474 8.09 34.23 -33.25
CA VAL A 474 8.59 33.30 -32.22
C VAL A 474 7.58 32.19 -31.91
N ASP A 475 6.30 32.54 -31.76
CA ASP A 475 5.24 31.57 -31.46
C ASP A 475 5.05 30.56 -32.59
N SER A 476 5.16 31.02 -33.85
CA SER A 476 5.11 30.15 -35.03
C SER A 476 6.32 29.21 -35.12
N LEU A 477 7.51 29.69 -34.76
CA LEU A 477 8.75 28.93 -34.81
C LEU A 477 8.82 27.89 -33.67
N LEU A 478 8.31 28.23 -32.48
CA LEU A 478 8.20 27.29 -31.36
C LEU A 478 7.30 26.10 -31.67
N VAL A 479 6.29 26.24 -32.54
CA VAL A 479 5.47 25.11 -33.02
C VAL A 479 6.25 24.21 -34.00
N SER A 480 7.24 24.76 -34.70
CA SER A 480 8.06 24.02 -35.67
C SER A 480 9.22 23.27 -34.99
N ALA A 481 9.11 21.95 -34.86
CA ALA A 481 10.07 21.10 -34.14
C ALA A 481 11.51 21.08 -34.72
N ARG A 482 11.75 21.62 -35.93
CA ARG A 482 13.06 21.59 -36.60
C ARG A 482 13.90 22.87 -36.45
N LYS A 483 13.36 23.93 -35.84
CA LYS A 483 14.02 25.27 -35.83
C LYS A 483 14.23 25.87 -34.44
N GLN A 484 13.94 25.13 -33.37
CA GLN A 484 13.97 25.69 -32.00
C GLN A 484 15.39 25.95 -31.51
N ASP A 485 16.30 25.01 -31.73
CA ASP A 485 17.72 25.17 -31.35
C ASP A 485 18.39 26.30 -32.17
N GLU A 486 18.09 26.36 -33.47
CA GLU A 486 18.51 27.45 -34.36
C GLU A 486 17.94 28.80 -33.93
N LEU A 487 16.68 28.84 -33.47
CA LEU A 487 16.03 30.04 -32.95
C LEU A 487 16.74 30.53 -31.68
N PHE A 488 17.03 29.62 -30.74
CA PHE A 488 17.72 29.94 -29.49
C PHE A 488 19.13 30.48 -29.79
N ALA A 489 19.88 29.80 -30.66
CA ALA A 489 21.20 30.25 -31.08
C ALA A 489 21.17 31.61 -31.79
N LYS A 490 20.23 31.81 -32.73
CA LYS A 490 20.06 33.08 -33.45
C LYS A 490 19.71 34.24 -32.51
N LYS A 491 19.02 33.95 -31.41
CA LYS A 491 18.57 34.93 -30.42
C LYS A 491 19.55 35.07 -29.24
N GLY A 492 20.71 34.40 -29.28
CA GLY A 492 21.74 34.50 -28.23
C GLY A 492 21.50 33.66 -26.98
N LEU A 493 20.42 32.87 -26.94
CA LEU A 493 20.10 31.99 -25.81
C LEU A 493 20.87 30.66 -25.90
N THR A 494 22.17 30.74 -25.63
CA THR A 494 23.08 29.58 -25.66
C THR A 494 23.34 29.02 -24.27
N GLU A 495 23.82 27.78 -24.21
CA GLU A 495 24.28 27.15 -22.96
C GLU A 495 25.36 28.00 -22.25
N ARG A 496 26.28 28.62 -23.02
CA ARG A 496 27.34 29.48 -22.50
C ARG A 496 26.76 30.73 -21.83
N TYR A 497 25.77 31.37 -22.45
CA TYR A 497 25.08 32.52 -21.89
C TYR A 497 24.42 32.19 -20.55
N VAL A 498 23.75 31.04 -20.46
CA VAL A 498 23.05 30.62 -19.23
C VAL A 498 24.04 30.42 -18.07
N ILE A 499 25.18 29.78 -18.33
CA ILE A 499 26.17 29.45 -17.29
C ILE A 499 27.03 30.66 -16.91
N TYR A 500 27.55 31.39 -17.89
CA TYR A 500 28.58 32.42 -17.68
C TYR A 500 28.06 33.86 -17.83
N GLY A 501 26.91 34.06 -18.48
CA GLY A 501 26.41 35.40 -18.81
C GLY A 501 27.16 36.09 -19.95
N GLU A 502 27.91 35.33 -20.75
CA GLU A 502 28.64 35.81 -21.92
C GLU A 502 27.87 35.45 -23.20
N GLU A 503 27.76 36.38 -24.15
CA GLU A 503 27.18 36.16 -25.49
C GLU A 503 28.02 35.20 -26.35
#